data_AF-A0AAW9IQZ3-F1
#
_entry.id   AF-A0AAW9IQZ3-F1
#
_cell.length_a   1.000
_cell.length_b   1.000
_cell.length_c   1.000
_cell.angle_alpha   90.00
_cell.angle_beta   90.00
_cell.angle_gamma   90.00
#
_symmetry.space_group_name_H-M   'P 1'
#
loop_
_entity.id
_entity.type
_entity.pdbx_description
1 polymer ?
#
loop_
_entity_poly.entity_id
_entity_poly.type
_entity_poly.pdbx_seq_one_letter_code
_entity_poly.pdbx_strand_id
1 'polypeptide(L)'
;AIDFNFEESKIILNDLGKPIDIKPYERAIANRIIEEFMLVCNETIAEHMFWTNLPFVYRIHEEPDEEKLEKFKEFVHNLGYVVRWGQEAHPRALQDILEKVEGKKEETVVSTLLLRSMMQAKYSPECVGHFGLAAKYYCHFTSPIRRY
;
A
#
# COMPACT_ATOMS: atom_id res chain seq x y z
N ALA A 1 -1.53 6.60 -4.68
CA ALA A 1 -1.25 5.29 -4.06
C ALA A 1 -0.56 4.35 -5.04
N ILE A 2 0.23 3.42 -4.51
CA ILE A 2 0.69 2.22 -5.20
C ILE A 2 -0.36 1.15 -4.91
N ASP A 3 -1.01 0.65 -5.95
CA ASP A 3 -2.05 -0.39 -5.82
C ASP A 3 -1.47 -1.74 -6.24
N PHE A 4 -1.39 -2.65 -5.27
CA PHE A 4 -0.99 -4.02 -5.54
C PHE A 4 -2.25 -4.90 -5.60
N ASN A 5 -2.58 -5.37 -6.79
CA ASN A 5 -3.72 -6.25 -6.99
C ASN A 5 -3.35 -7.71 -6.65
N PHE A 6 -3.24 -8.02 -5.36
CA PHE A 6 -3.07 -9.40 -4.90
C PHE A 6 -4.41 -10.03 -4.56
N GLU A 7 -4.63 -11.26 -5.02
CA GLU A 7 -5.79 -12.04 -4.59
C GLU A 7 -5.66 -12.42 -3.11
N GLU A 8 -6.60 -11.96 -2.29
CA GLU A 8 -6.73 -12.41 -0.91
C GLU A 8 -7.54 -13.71 -0.82
N SER A 9 -7.22 -14.57 0.14
CA SER A 9 -7.92 -15.84 0.35
C SER A 9 -9.08 -15.70 1.34
N LYS A 10 -10.27 -16.15 0.94
CA LYS A 10 -11.45 -16.36 1.79
C LYS A 10 -11.52 -17.81 2.23
N ILE A 11 -11.28 -18.07 3.52
CA ILE A 11 -11.41 -19.39 4.13
C ILE A 11 -12.86 -19.60 4.58
N ILE A 12 -13.50 -20.66 4.10
CA ILE A 12 -14.85 -21.05 4.49
C ILE A 12 -14.75 -22.10 5.59
N LEU A 13 -15.40 -21.85 6.72
CA LEU A 13 -15.42 -22.75 7.87
C LEU A 13 -16.79 -23.42 8.00
N ASN A 14 -16.82 -24.63 8.55
CA ASN A 14 -18.07 -25.24 9.03
C ASN A 14 -18.42 -24.76 10.45
N ASP A 15 -19.55 -25.24 11.00
CA ASP A 15 -20.05 -24.86 12.33
C ASP A 15 -19.10 -25.21 13.49
N LEU A 16 -18.15 -26.12 13.27
CA LEU A 16 -17.11 -26.49 14.23
C LEU A 16 -15.83 -25.66 14.07
N GLY A 17 -15.84 -24.65 13.19
CA GLY A 17 -14.69 -23.81 12.89
C GLY A 17 -13.61 -24.49 12.04
N LYS A 18 -13.90 -25.63 11.40
CA LYS A 18 -12.93 -26.34 10.55
C LYS A 18 -12.97 -25.79 9.11
N PRO A 19 -11.81 -25.51 8.48
CA PRO A 19 -11.75 -25.14 7.07
C PRO A 19 -12.31 -26.24 6.18
N ILE A 20 -13.26 -25.89 5.33
CA ILE A 20 -13.87 -26.79 4.34
C ILE A 20 -13.61 -26.35 2.91
N ASP A 21 -13.23 -25.08 2.69
CA ASP A 21 -12.97 -24.54 1.36
C ASP A 21 -12.10 -23.27 1.44
N ILE A 22 -11.41 -22.96 0.35
CA ILE A 22 -10.61 -21.73 0.17
C ILE A 22 -10.94 -21.17 -1.20
N LYS A 23 -11.40 -19.92 -1.24
CA LYS A 23 -11.74 -19.20 -2.48
C LYS A 23 -11.04 -17.85 -2.53
N PRO A 24 -10.86 -17.24 -3.71
CA PRO A 24 -10.51 -15.83 -3.80
C PRO A 24 -11.56 -14.95 -3.10
N TYR A 25 -11.10 -13.89 -2.44
CA TYR A 25 -11.96 -12.88 -1.84
C TYR A 25 -12.44 -11.91 -2.93
N GLU A 26 -13.75 -11.76 -3.07
CA GLU A 26 -14.34 -10.86 -4.06
C GLU A 26 -14.33 -9.42 -3.54
N ARG A 27 -13.60 -8.53 -4.22
CA ARG A 27 -13.59 -7.08 -3.94
C ARG A 27 -14.55 -6.37 -4.90
N ALA A 28 -15.77 -6.12 -4.43
CA ALA A 28 -16.81 -5.44 -5.21
C ALA A 28 -16.65 -3.91 -5.17
N ILE A 29 -17.44 -3.22 -6.01
CA ILE A 29 -17.48 -1.74 -6.07
C ILE A 29 -17.85 -1.16 -4.69
N ALA A 30 -18.76 -1.80 -3.95
CA ALA A 30 -19.14 -1.36 -2.61
C ALA A 30 -17.94 -1.35 -1.64
N ASN A 31 -17.05 -2.35 -1.72
CA ASN A 31 -15.84 -2.39 -0.90
C ASN A 31 -14.93 -1.19 -1.22
N ARG A 32 -14.73 -0.90 -2.51
CA ARG A 32 -13.89 0.22 -2.97
C ARG A 32 -14.46 1.57 -2.52
N ILE A 33 -15.77 1.78 -2.63
CA ILE A 33 -16.42 3.02 -2.17
C ILE A 33 -16.18 3.25 -0.67
N ILE A 34 -16.39 2.22 0.15
CA ILE A 34 -16.15 2.33 1.59
C ILE A 34 -14.68 2.63 1.86
N GLU A 35 -13.75 1.95 1.20
CA GLU A 35 -12.32 2.19 1.32
C GLU A 35 -11.93 3.64 1.01
N GLU A 36 -12.40 4.21 -0.09
CA GLU A 36 -12.16 5.62 -0.43
C GLU A 36 -12.68 6.58 0.64
N PHE A 37 -13.89 6.34 1.18
CA PHE A 37 -14.40 7.15 2.29
C PHE A 37 -13.54 7.03 3.54
N MET A 38 -13.04 5.83 3.84
CA MET A 38 -12.15 5.64 4.98
C MET A 38 -10.82 6.38 4.77
N LEU A 39 -10.24 6.33 3.56
CA LEU A 39 -8.99 7.01 3.22
C LEU A 39 -9.11 8.52 3.37
N VAL A 40 -10.13 9.13 2.76
CA VAL A 40 -10.37 10.58 2.86
C VAL A 40 -10.57 11.03 4.30
N CYS A 41 -11.34 10.27 5.10
CA CYS A 41 -11.54 10.57 6.51
C CYS A 41 -10.23 10.49 7.31
N ASN A 42 -9.43 9.44 7.08
CA ASN A 42 -8.14 9.25 7.74
C ASN A 42 -7.15 10.37 7.40
N GLU A 43 -7.04 10.77 6.13
CA GLU A 43 -6.17 11.87 5.69
C GLU A 43 -6.61 13.20 6.31
N THR A 44 -7.91 13.48 6.29
CA THR A 44 -8.49 14.72 6.85
C THR A 44 -8.17 14.86 8.34
N ILE A 45 -8.35 13.79 9.12
CA ILE A 45 -8.06 13.80 10.56
C ILE A 45 -6.55 13.91 10.81
N ALA A 46 -5.73 13.18 10.05
CA ALA A 46 -4.29 13.26 10.18
C ALA A 46 -3.76 14.68 9.92
N GLU A 47 -4.23 15.34 8.87
CA GLU A 47 -3.87 16.72 8.56
C GLU A 47 -4.34 17.69 9.67
N HIS A 48 -5.58 17.55 10.12
CA HIS A 48 -6.11 18.38 11.20
C HIS A 48 -5.26 18.28 12.48
N MET A 49 -4.90 17.05 12.88
CA MET A 49 -4.11 16.81 14.08
C MET A 49 -2.67 17.33 13.95
N PHE A 50 -2.08 17.22 12.75
CA PHE A 50 -0.76 17.77 12.45
C PHE A 50 -0.70 19.29 12.68
N TRP A 51 -1.67 20.02 12.13
CA TRP A 51 -1.70 21.48 12.27
C TRP A 51 -2.09 21.95 13.67
N THR A 52 -2.78 21.13 14.45
CA THR A 52 -3.11 21.45 15.86
C THR A 52 -1.90 21.25 16.78
N ASN A 53 -0.84 20.57 16.32
CA ASN A 53 0.39 20.32 17.05
C ASN A 53 0.18 19.61 18.41
N LEU A 54 -0.85 18.77 18.49
CA LEU A 54 -1.12 17.92 19.65
C LEU A 54 -0.41 16.57 19.50
N PRO A 55 -0.06 15.90 20.61
CA PRO A 55 0.41 14.53 20.57
C PRO A 55 -0.62 13.64 19.85
N PHE A 56 -0.20 12.99 18.77
CA PHE A 56 -1.07 12.18 17.93
C PHE A 56 -0.30 10.99 17.34
N VAL A 57 -1.02 9.94 16.95
CA VAL A 57 -0.43 8.73 16.36
C VAL A 57 -0.73 8.71 14.87
N TYR A 58 0.31 8.82 14.06
CA TYR A 58 0.25 8.70 12.60
C TYR A 58 0.46 7.25 12.18
N ARG A 59 -0.11 6.91 11.03
CA ARG A 59 0.21 5.68 10.32
C ARG A 59 1.16 6.07 9.19
N ILE A 60 2.44 5.79 9.38
CA ILE A 60 3.49 6.21 8.46
C ILE A 60 3.98 5.05 7.61
N HIS A 61 4.48 5.37 6.43
CA HIS A 61 5.18 4.45 5.55
C HIS A 61 6.33 5.23 4.93
N GLU A 62 7.53 4.94 5.40
CA GLU A 62 8.77 5.61 4.97
C GLU A 62 9.04 5.35 3.48
N GLU A 63 9.96 6.13 2.94
CA GLU A 63 10.49 5.87 1.61
C GLU A 63 11.17 4.51 1.56
N PRO A 64 11.12 3.80 0.42
CA PRO A 64 11.76 2.51 0.28
C PRO A 64 13.29 2.63 0.40
N ASP A 65 13.92 1.54 0.82
CA ASP A 65 15.38 1.44 0.87
C ASP A 65 16.00 1.61 -0.52
N GLU A 66 16.97 2.53 -0.64
CA GLU A 66 17.60 2.88 -1.92
C GLU A 66 18.26 1.67 -2.60
N GLU A 67 18.94 0.81 -1.82
CA GLU A 67 19.61 -0.38 -2.36
C GLU A 67 18.59 -1.37 -2.92
N LYS A 68 17.45 -1.57 -2.23
CA LYS A 68 16.35 -2.41 -2.72
C LYS A 68 15.69 -1.82 -3.96
N LEU A 69 15.53 -0.50 -4.03
CA LEU A 69 14.95 0.16 -5.20
C LEU A 69 15.86 0.09 -6.42
N GLU A 70 17.18 0.24 -6.26
CA GLU A 70 18.11 0.13 -7.39
C GLU A 70 18.13 -1.31 -7.92
N LYS A 71 18.12 -2.33 -7.04
CA LYS A 71 17.97 -3.73 -7.47
C LYS A 71 16.65 -3.98 -8.22
N PHE A 72 15.55 -3.38 -7.77
CA PHE A 72 14.26 -3.46 -8.47
C PHE A 72 14.34 -2.80 -9.85
N LYS A 73 14.93 -1.62 -9.94
CA LYS A 73 15.10 -0.85 -11.17
C LYS A 73 15.94 -1.60 -12.20
N GLU A 74 17.07 -2.19 -11.78
CA GLU A 74 17.90 -3.05 -12.63
C GLU A 74 17.11 -4.25 -13.16
N PHE A 75 16.35 -4.91 -12.28
CA PHE A 75 15.52 -6.05 -12.65
C PHE A 75 14.50 -5.70 -13.73
N VAL A 76 13.72 -4.62 -13.54
CA VAL A 76 12.69 -4.23 -14.53
C VAL A 76 13.30 -3.66 -15.80
N HIS A 77 14.48 -3.03 -15.72
CA HIS A 77 15.23 -2.59 -16.89
C HIS A 77 15.64 -3.78 -17.78
N ASN A 78 16.10 -4.88 -17.17
CA ASN A 78 16.44 -6.11 -17.89
C ASN A 78 15.23 -6.77 -18.57
N LEU A 79 14.01 -6.48 -18.09
CA LEU A 79 12.75 -6.89 -18.72
C LEU A 79 12.26 -5.90 -19.80
N GLY A 80 13.01 -4.83 -20.08
CA GLY A 80 12.67 -3.80 -21.07
C GLY A 80 11.82 -2.66 -20.54
N TYR A 81 11.59 -2.57 -19.23
CA TYR A 81 10.85 -1.47 -18.62
C TYR A 81 11.81 -0.40 -18.12
N VAL A 82 11.79 0.75 -18.78
CA VAL A 82 12.57 1.91 -18.33
C VAL A 82 11.81 2.63 -17.23
N VAL A 83 12.40 2.68 -16.04
CA VAL A 83 11.94 3.55 -14.95
C VAL A 83 12.77 4.81 -14.90
N ARG A 84 12.09 5.95 -14.86
CA ARG A 84 12.73 7.26 -14.73
C ARG A 84 12.24 7.90 -13.44
N TRP A 85 13.04 7.85 -12.41
CA TRP A 85 12.90 8.73 -11.24
C TRP A 85 14.21 9.49 -11.05
N GLY A 86 14.14 10.61 -10.33
CA GLY A 86 15.29 11.48 -10.07
C GLY A 86 16.20 10.89 -8.99
N GLN A 87 16.64 11.73 -8.04
CA GLN A 87 17.34 11.22 -6.85
C GLN A 87 16.41 10.37 -5.96
N GLU A 88 15.15 10.74 -5.86
CA GLU A 88 14.15 10.05 -5.04
C GLU A 88 13.12 9.33 -5.92
N ALA A 89 12.73 8.13 -5.52
CA ALA A 89 11.68 7.37 -6.18
C ALA A 89 10.30 7.95 -5.82
N HIS A 90 9.47 8.26 -6.80
CA HIS A 90 8.13 8.75 -6.54
C HIS A 90 7.10 7.61 -6.65
N PRO A 91 6.10 7.51 -5.75
CA PRO A 91 5.07 6.45 -5.80
C PRO A 91 4.40 6.30 -7.17
N ARG A 92 4.16 7.42 -7.86
CA ARG A 92 3.58 7.42 -9.22
C ARG A 92 4.46 6.69 -10.24
N ALA A 93 5.78 6.88 -10.19
CA ALA A 93 6.70 6.21 -11.13
C ALA A 93 6.70 4.69 -10.93
N LEU A 94 6.54 4.23 -9.68
CA LEU A 94 6.41 2.82 -9.34
C LEU A 94 5.05 2.26 -9.80
N GLN A 95 3.97 3.02 -9.60
CA GLN A 95 2.64 2.67 -10.09
C GLN A 95 2.61 2.51 -11.61
N ASP A 96 3.25 3.41 -12.36
CA ASP A 96 3.32 3.32 -13.83
C ASP A 96 4.02 2.04 -14.32
N ILE A 97 4.89 1.43 -13.51
CA ILE A 97 5.50 0.13 -13.82
C ILE A 97 4.50 -1.00 -13.61
N LEU A 98 3.74 -0.97 -12.51
CA LEU A 98 2.66 -1.93 -12.26
C LEU A 98 1.61 -1.91 -13.38
N GLU A 99 1.17 -0.73 -13.79
CA GLU A 99 0.23 -0.54 -14.91
C GLU A 99 0.79 -1.10 -16.24
N LYS A 100 2.11 -1.03 -16.47
CA LYS A 100 2.75 -1.55 -17.68
C LYS A 100 2.91 -3.07 -17.69
N VAL A 101 3.00 -3.70 -16.52
CA VAL A 101 3.16 -5.16 -16.41
C VAL A 101 1.84 -5.89 -16.24
N GLU A 102 0.75 -5.18 -15.97
CA GLU A 102 -0.60 -5.73 -15.85
C GLU A 102 -0.98 -6.59 -17.06
N GLY A 103 -1.46 -7.81 -16.79
CA GLY A 103 -1.83 -8.82 -17.77
C GLY A 103 -0.66 -9.54 -18.45
N LYS A 104 0.59 -9.26 -18.07
CA LYS A 104 1.78 -9.89 -18.66
C LYS A 104 2.31 -11.03 -17.80
N LYS A 105 3.14 -11.88 -18.39
CA LYS A 105 3.69 -13.08 -17.73
C LYS A 105 4.57 -12.74 -16.53
N GLU A 106 5.19 -11.57 -16.56
CA GLU A 106 6.08 -11.05 -15.53
C GLU A 106 5.36 -10.22 -14.44
N GLU A 107 4.05 -9.99 -14.56
CA GLU A 107 3.28 -9.15 -13.61
C GLU A 107 3.52 -9.56 -12.15
N THR A 108 3.36 -10.85 -11.86
CA THR A 108 3.46 -11.37 -10.51
C THR A 108 4.86 -11.18 -9.92
N VAL A 109 5.91 -11.44 -10.70
CA VAL A 109 7.29 -11.32 -10.21
C VAL A 109 7.68 -9.86 -10.00
N VAL A 110 7.29 -8.96 -10.92
CA VAL A 110 7.54 -7.52 -10.80
C VAL A 110 6.79 -6.95 -9.59
N SER A 111 5.50 -7.26 -9.44
CA SER A 111 4.68 -6.81 -8.32
C SER A 111 5.22 -7.29 -6.98
N THR A 112 5.64 -8.56 -6.91
CA THR A 112 6.22 -9.14 -5.68
C THR A 112 7.55 -8.49 -5.32
N LEU A 113 8.42 -8.26 -6.30
CA LEU A 113 9.72 -7.61 -6.05
C LEU A 113 9.55 -6.16 -5.62
N LEU A 114 8.64 -5.43 -6.25
CA LEU A 114 8.31 -4.06 -5.85
C LEU A 114 7.75 -4.03 -4.42
N LEU A 115 6.83 -4.93 -4.07
CA LEU A 115 6.31 -4.99 -2.71
C LEU A 115 7.42 -5.23 -1.69
N ARG A 116 8.37 -6.11 -2.01
CA ARG A 116 9.51 -6.45 -1.13
C ARG A 116 10.55 -5.34 -1.01
N SER A 117 10.59 -4.39 -1.95
CA SER A 117 11.47 -3.22 -1.84
C SER A 117 10.88 -2.14 -0.92
N MET A 118 9.56 -2.14 -0.70
CA MET A 118 8.88 -1.19 0.21
C MET A 118 9.23 -1.41 1.69
N MET A 119 9.08 -0.34 2.47
CA MET A 119 9.18 -0.39 3.94
C MET A 119 7.87 -0.88 4.57
N GLN A 120 7.95 -1.40 5.79
CA GLN A 120 6.75 -1.77 6.53
C GLN A 120 6.10 -0.53 7.14
N ALA A 121 4.80 -0.33 6.91
CA ALA A 121 4.05 0.75 7.56
C ALA A 121 3.99 0.55 9.09
N LYS A 122 4.22 1.62 9.86
CA LYS A 122 4.29 1.60 11.33
C LYS A 122 3.49 2.76 11.94
N TYR A 123 3.19 2.65 13.23
CA TYR A 123 2.64 3.77 13.99
C TYR A 123 3.77 4.62 14.55
N SER A 124 3.63 5.94 14.47
CA SER A 124 4.66 6.89 14.92
C SER A 124 4.04 8.18 15.44
N PRO A 125 4.63 8.83 16.46
CA PRO A 125 4.27 10.19 16.82
C PRO A 125 4.75 11.23 15.80
N GLU A 126 5.76 10.90 14.99
CA GLU A 126 6.29 11.76 13.94
C GLU A 126 5.55 11.54 12.63
N CYS A 127 5.07 12.62 12.02
CA CYS A 127 4.41 12.60 10.72
C CYS A 127 5.44 12.73 9.59
N VAL A 128 5.89 11.59 9.05
CA VAL A 128 6.80 11.52 7.90
C VAL A 128 6.08 11.18 6.58
N GLY A 129 4.74 11.09 6.62
CA GLY A 129 3.92 10.71 5.47
C GLY A 129 3.77 9.20 5.27
N HIS A 130 3.04 8.83 4.21
CA HIS A 130 2.75 7.45 3.85
C HIS A 130 3.02 7.21 2.36
N PHE A 131 4.25 6.81 2.04
CA PHE A 131 4.74 6.63 0.68
C PHE A 131 3.85 5.69 -0.16
N GLY A 132 3.47 4.52 0.37
CA GLY A 132 2.61 3.58 -0.36
C GLY A 132 1.24 4.13 -0.75
N LEU A 133 0.71 5.11 -0.01
CA LEU A 133 -0.56 5.77 -0.34
C LEU A 133 -0.34 7.05 -1.16
N ALA A 134 0.89 7.55 -1.24
CA ALA A 134 1.24 8.87 -1.72
C ALA A 134 0.53 9.99 -0.92
N ALA A 135 0.37 9.79 0.39
CA ALA A 135 -0.30 10.73 1.29
C ALA A 135 0.71 11.44 2.20
N LYS A 136 0.60 12.77 2.32
CA LYS A 136 1.46 13.58 3.20
C LYS A 136 1.10 13.41 4.68
N TYR A 137 -0.19 13.29 4.96
CA TYR A 137 -0.73 13.09 6.31
C TYR A 137 -1.62 11.85 6.28
N TYR A 138 -1.34 10.87 7.14
CA TYR A 138 -2.17 9.67 7.21
C TYR A 138 -2.21 9.08 8.63
N CYS A 139 -3.38 8.60 9.02
CA CYS A 139 -3.61 7.92 10.29
C CYS A 139 -4.66 6.81 10.12
N HIS A 140 -4.96 6.10 11.21
CA HIS A 140 -6.09 5.17 11.24
C HIS A 140 -7.14 5.67 12.23
N PHE A 141 -8.14 6.40 11.74
CA PHE A 141 -9.21 6.97 12.56
C PHE A 141 -10.49 6.13 12.52
N THR A 142 -10.81 5.52 11.38
CA THR A 142 -12.14 4.95 11.11
C THR A 142 -12.40 3.55 11.68
N SER A 143 -11.57 3.04 12.59
CA SER A 143 -11.70 1.67 13.12
C SER A 143 -11.39 1.53 14.62
N PRO A 144 -11.89 2.40 15.51
CA PRO A 144 -11.53 2.41 16.94
C PRO A 144 -11.98 1.15 17.70
N ILE A 145 -13.02 0.44 17.23
CA ILE A 145 -13.49 -0.80 17.86
C ILE A 145 -12.42 -1.92 17.81
N ARG A 146 -11.48 -1.84 16.87
CA ARG A 146 -10.51 -2.91 16.59
C ARG A 146 -9.05 -2.42 16.48
N ARG A 147 -8.78 -1.14 16.77
CA ARG A 147 -7.44 -0.52 16.77
C ARG A 147 -7.40 0.52 17.89
N TYR A 148 -6.43 0.42 18.79
CA TYR A 148 -6.19 1.36 19.89
C TYR A 148 -5.40 2.58 19.41
#